data_AF-A0A7Y6PXI7-F1
#
_entry.id   AF-A0A7Y6PXI7-F1
#
_cell.length_a   1.000
_cell.length_b   1.000
_cell.length_c   1.000
_cell.angle_alpha   90.00
_cell.angle_beta   90.00
_cell.angle_gamma   90.00
#
_symmetry.space_group_name_H-M   'P 1'
#
loop_
_entity.id
_entity.type
_entity.pdbx_description
1 polymer ?
#
loop_
_entity_poly.entity_id
_entity_poly.type
_entity_poly.pdbx_seq_one_letter_code
_entity_poly.pdbx_strand_id
1 'polypeptide(L)'
;MKWLTVICVALVAGACADHDVNKLAKVRDEVCHCKTASCAETAMKLIPKDTKEPSRKEQRIAREMLDCLAEIYASDRPTTDPDAPVESPAP
;
A
#
# COMPACT_ATOMS: atom_id res chain seq x y z
N MET A 1 16.14 -45.09 8.70
CA MET A 1 16.55 -44.08 7.69
C MET A 1 15.34 -43.66 6.86
N LYS A 2 14.49 -42.74 7.32
CA LYS A 2 13.27 -42.34 6.57
C LYS A 2 12.69 -40.97 6.96
N TRP A 3 13.50 -40.11 7.59
CA TRP A 3 13.04 -38.86 8.24
C TRP A 3 13.85 -37.61 7.83
N LEU A 4 14.56 -37.66 6.69
CA LEU A 4 15.44 -36.55 6.26
C LEU A 4 14.84 -35.65 5.16
N THR A 5 13.65 -35.96 4.62
CA THR A 5 13.10 -35.26 3.44
C THR A 5 12.16 -34.10 3.77
N VAL A 6 11.86 -33.81 5.05
CA VAL A 6 10.86 -32.79 5.43
C VAL A 6 11.47 -31.38 5.55
N ILE A 7 12.80 -31.23 5.60
CA ILE A 7 13.45 -29.97 5.97
C ILE A 7 13.68 -29.01 4.77
N CYS A 8 13.58 -29.47 3.52
CA CYS A 8 13.93 -28.63 2.35
C CYS A 8 12.81 -27.67 1.88
N VAL A 9 11.57 -27.80 2.35
CA VAL A 9 10.43 -27.01 1.82
C VAL A 9 10.36 -25.60 2.41
N ALA A 10 10.98 -25.36 3.57
CA ALA A 10 10.90 -24.05 4.24
C ALA A 10 11.77 -22.95 3.60
N LEU A 11 12.83 -23.31 2.89
CA LEU A 11 13.78 -22.33 2.32
C LEU A 11 13.27 -21.68 1.02
N VAL A 12 12.34 -22.32 0.30
CA VAL A 12 11.81 -21.79 -0.97
C VAL A 12 10.76 -20.69 -0.73
N ALA A 13 10.11 -20.67 0.44
CA ALA A 13 9.12 -19.65 0.78
C ALA A 13 9.72 -18.24 0.99
N GLY A 14 11.02 -18.15 1.32
CA GLY A 14 11.69 -16.86 1.55
C GLY A 14 12.01 -16.08 0.27
N ALA A 15 12.24 -16.75 -0.86
CA ALA A 15 12.69 -16.11 -2.10
C ALA A 15 11.54 -15.51 -2.95
N CYS A 16 10.30 -15.97 -2.76
CA CYS A 16 9.14 -15.37 -3.45
C CYS A 16 8.71 -14.03 -2.83
N ALA A 17 8.98 -13.81 -1.54
CA ALA A 17 8.54 -12.60 -0.83
C ALA A 17 9.22 -11.32 -1.36
N ASP A 18 10.49 -11.39 -1.75
CA ASP A 18 11.22 -10.22 -2.24
C ASP A 18 10.72 -9.75 -3.63
N HIS A 19 10.18 -10.65 -4.45
CA HIS A 19 9.61 -10.29 -5.74
C HIS A 19 8.33 -9.47 -5.60
N ASP A 20 7.49 -9.81 -4.62
CA ASP A 20 6.26 -9.08 -4.34
C ASP A 20 6.54 -7.71 -3.70
N VAL A 21 7.52 -7.65 -2.79
CA VAL A 21 8.04 -6.39 -2.23
C VAL A 21 8.52 -5.45 -3.33
N ASN A 22 9.27 -5.96 -4.32
CA ASN A 22 9.78 -5.14 -5.43
C ASN A 22 8.65 -4.63 -6.35
N LYS A 23 7.62 -5.44 -6.60
CA LYS A 23 6.43 -4.99 -7.32
C LYS A 23 5.69 -3.91 -6.56
N LEU A 24 5.48 -4.11 -5.25
CA LEU A 24 4.79 -3.16 -4.39
C LEU A 24 5.55 -1.82 -4.32
N ALA A 25 6.88 -1.87 -4.27
CA ALA A 25 7.73 -0.67 -4.30
C ALA A 25 7.58 0.12 -5.61
N LYS A 26 7.45 -0.54 -6.76
CA LYS A 26 7.16 0.15 -8.03
C LYS A 26 5.80 0.83 -8.02
N VAL A 27 4.77 0.15 -7.53
CA VAL A 27 3.43 0.76 -7.43
C VAL A 27 3.46 1.94 -6.46
N ARG A 28 4.22 1.86 -5.37
CA ARG A 28 4.46 3.01 -4.49
C ARG A 28 5.08 4.18 -5.25
N ASP A 29 6.14 3.96 -6.01
CA ASP A 29 6.78 5.04 -6.75
C ASP A 29 5.83 5.65 -7.80
N GLU A 30 4.99 4.84 -8.45
CA GLU A 30 3.95 5.34 -9.35
C GLU A 30 2.89 6.18 -8.63
N VAL A 31 2.39 5.71 -7.48
CA VAL A 31 1.42 6.46 -6.64
C VAL A 31 2.02 7.77 -6.17
N CYS A 32 3.25 7.78 -5.69
CA CYS A 32 3.91 9.00 -5.19
C CYS A 32 4.27 10.00 -6.31
N HIS A 33 4.40 9.55 -7.56
CA HIS A 33 4.57 10.45 -8.71
C HIS A 33 3.26 11.01 -9.26
N CYS A 34 2.12 10.47 -8.83
CA CYS A 34 0.83 11.00 -9.22
C CYS A 34 0.59 12.38 -8.60
N LYS A 35 0.01 13.28 -9.39
CA LYS A 35 -0.38 14.63 -8.94
C LYS A 35 -1.86 14.76 -8.63
N THR A 36 -2.64 13.73 -8.97
CA THR A 36 -4.09 13.73 -8.82
C THR A 36 -4.59 12.42 -8.25
N ALA A 37 -5.70 12.49 -7.52
CA ALA A 37 -6.34 11.31 -6.92
C ALA A 37 -6.65 10.22 -7.96
N SER A 38 -7.14 10.58 -9.15
CA SER A 38 -7.47 9.61 -10.21
C SER A 38 -6.24 8.85 -10.75
N CYS A 39 -5.07 9.50 -10.79
CA CYS A 39 -3.82 8.84 -11.17
C CYS A 39 -3.43 7.82 -10.09
N ALA A 40 -3.46 8.24 -8.83
CA ALA A 40 -3.08 7.40 -7.71
C ALA A 40 -4.02 6.18 -7.55
N GLU A 41 -5.33 6.37 -7.71
CA GLU A 41 -6.32 5.28 -7.72
C GLU A 41 -6.09 4.28 -8.85
N THR A 42 -5.63 4.76 -10.02
CA THR A 42 -5.30 3.88 -11.15
C THR A 42 -4.07 3.03 -10.85
N ALA A 43 -3.02 3.63 -10.27
CA ALA A 43 -1.83 2.90 -9.84
C ALA A 43 -2.15 1.90 -8.72
N MET A 44 -3.02 2.26 -7.76
CA MET A 44 -3.43 1.35 -6.68
C MET A 44 -4.17 0.10 -7.16
N LYS A 45 -4.79 0.11 -8.35
CA LYS A 45 -5.40 -1.10 -8.94
C LYS A 45 -4.36 -2.16 -9.32
N LEU A 46 -3.09 -1.79 -9.44
CA LEU A 46 -1.98 -2.69 -9.75
C LEU A 46 -1.47 -3.45 -8.51
N ILE A 47 -1.93 -3.08 -7.31
CA ILE A 47 -1.57 -3.78 -6.08
C ILE A 47 -2.09 -5.23 -6.15
N PRO A 48 -1.22 -6.24 -6.01
CA PRO A 48 -1.67 -7.62 -5.97
C PRO A 48 -2.57 -7.87 -4.76
N LYS A 49 -3.78 -8.37 -5.01
CA LYS A 49 -4.78 -8.71 -3.99
C LYS A 49 -4.58 -10.14 -3.49
N ASP A 50 -3.36 -10.47 -3.10
CA ASP A 50 -3.08 -11.79 -2.56
C ASP A 50 -3.80 -11.97 -1.22
N THR A 51 -4.40 -13.13 -0.99
CA THR A 51 -5.10 -13.46 0.27
C THR A 51 -4.15 -13.81 1.42
N LYS A 52 -2.84 -13.66 1.22
CA LYS A 52 -1.81 -13.93 2.24
C LYS A 52 -1.64 -12.74 3.18
N GLU A 53 -1.27 -13.01 4.43
CA GLU A 53 -0.87 -11.93 5.34
C GLU A 53 0.35 -11.18 4.79
N PRO A 54 0.30 -9.83 4.72
CA PRO A 54 1.41 -9.05 4.23
C PRO A 54 2.58 -9.10 5.22
N SER A 55 3.78 -9.28 4.70
CA SER A 55 5.01 -9.22 5.48
C SER A 55 5.24 -7.81 6.05
N ARG A 56 6.08 -7.70 7.09
CA ARG A 56 6.40 -6.38 7.69
C ARG A 56 6.97 -5.37 6.69
N LYS A 57 7.70 -5.85 5.68
CA LYS A 57 8.25 -4.99 4.61
C LYS A 57 7.14 -4.46 3.71
N GLU A 58 6.23 -5.33 3.26
CA GLU A 58 5.06 -4.93 2.44
C GLU A 58 4.16 -3.95 3.21
N GLN A 59 3.93 -4.19 4.50
CA GLN A 59 3.17 -3.26 5.35
C GLN A 59 3.83 -1.88 5.45
N ARG A 60 5.16 -1.80 5.48
CA ARG A 60 5.88 -0.53 5.49
C ARG A 60 5.69 0.22 4.17
N ILE A 61 5.86 -0.47 3.04
CA ILE A 61 5.65 0.12 1.71
C ILE A 61 4.20 0.59 1.57
N ALA A 62 3.22 -0.19 2.03
CA ALA A 62 1.82 0.21 2.00
C ALA A 62 1.55 1.49 2.81
N ARG A 63 2.21 1.71 3.95
CA ARG A 63 2.12 2.98 4.69
C ARG A 63 2.69 4.14 3.88
N GLU A 64 3.88 3.97 3.29
CA GLU A 64 4.48 4.99 2.42
C GLU A 64 3.56 5.36 1.25
N MET A 65 2.86 4.37 0.67
CA MET A 65 1.86 4.62 -0.38
C MET A 65 0.67 5.45 0.12
N LEU A 66 0.17 5.15 1.31
CA LEU A 66 -0.94 5.88 1.92
C LEU A 66 -0.54 7.31 2.30
N ASP A 67 0.69 7.52 2.74
CA ASP A 67 1.22 8.86 3.03
C ASP A 67 1.27 9.71 1.75
N CYS A 68 1.81 9.17 0.64
CA CYS A 68 1.79 9.85 -0.65
C CYS A 68 0.36 10.13 -1.14
N LEU A 69 -0.55 9.16 -0.98
CA LEU A 69 -1.95 9.33 -1.36
C LEU A 69 -2.61 10.45 -0.54
N ALA A 70 -2.31 10.53 0.76
CA ALA A 70 -2.84 11.57 1.64
C ALA A 70 -2.36 12.96 1.20
N GLU A 71 -1.10 13.12 0.81
CA GLU A 71 -0.58 14.37 0.25
C GLU A 71 -1.29 14.78 -1.05
N ILE A 72 -1.58 13.80 -1.91
CA ILE A 72 -2.32 14.03 -3.16
C ILE A 72 -3.75 14.49 -2.84
N TYR A 73 -4.49 13.79 -1.99
CA TYR A 73 -5.85 14.21 -1.61
C TYR A 73 -5.85 15.54 -0.87
N ALA A 74 -4.86 15.83 -0.03
CA ALA A 74 -4.74 17.13 0.63
C ALA A 74 -4.52 18.26 -0.38
N SER A 75 -3.79 17.99 -1.46
CA SER A 75 -3.53 18.94 -2.54
C SER A 75 -4.72 19.10 -3.50
N ASP A 76 -5.46 18.02 -3.77
CA ASP A 76 -6.65 18.00 -4.64
C ASP A 76 -7.91 18.52 -3.93
N ARG A 77 -7.92 18.57 -2.59
CA ARG A 77 -9.09 19.02 -1.83
C ARG A 77 -9.33 20.50 -2.11
N PRO A 78 -10.50 20.88 -2.64
CA PRO A 78 -10.90 22.29 -2.67
C PRO A 78 -10.89 22.83 -1.23
N THR A 79 -10.32 24.01 -1.01
CA THR A 79 -10.31 24.69 0.31
C THR A 79 -11.71 24.95 0.88
N THR A 80 -12.75 24.77 0.07
CA THR A 80 -14.14 24.75 0.49
C THR A 80 -14.51 23.32 0.84
N ASP A 81 -14.29 22.93 2.09
CA ASP A 81 -14.70 21.64 2.65
C ASP A 81 -16.20 21.69 3.02
N PRO A 82 -17.11 21.01 2.29
CA PRO A 82 -18.53 20.94 2.67
C PRO A 82 -18.80 19.98 3.84
N ASP A 83 -17.80 19.21 4.29
CA ASP A 83 -17.86 18.25 5.41
C ASP A 83 -16.97 18.69 6.58
N ALA A 84 -16.46 19.93 6.58
CA ALA A 84 -15.89 20.51 7.79
C ALA A 84 -17.00 20.50 8.85
N PRO A 85 -16.77 19.92 10.05
CA PRO A 85 -17.78 19.93 11.09
C PRO A 85 -18.17 21.39 11.33
N VAL A 86 -19.39 21.74 10.93
CA VAL A 86 -20.00 22.99 11.36
C VAL A 86 -19.98 22.94 12.88
N GLU A 87 -19.10 23.75 13.47
CA GLU A 87 -19.06 23.96 14.90
C GLU A 87 -20.44 24.48 15.29
N SER A 88 -21.29 23.56 15.73
CA SER A 88 -22.66 23.86 16.12
C SER A 88 -22.54 24.78 17.33
N PRO A 89 -22.99 26.04 17.26
CA PRO A 89 -22.89 26.94 18.40
C PRO A 89 -23.75 26.35 19.51
N ALA A 90 -23.11 25.96 20.61
CA ALA A 90 -23.80 25.45 21.78
C ALA A 90 -24.74 26.54 22.34
N PRO A 91 -25.96 26.18 22.80
CA PRO A 91 -26.92 27.11 23.37
C PRO A 91 -26.47 27.71 24.70
#